data_AF-A0A960JHP9-F1
#
_entry.id   AF-A0A960JHP9-F1
#
_cell.length_a   1.000
_cell.length_b   1.000
_cell.length_c   1.000
_cell.angle_alpha   90.00
_cell.angle_beta   90.00
_cell.angle_gamma   90.00
#
_symmetry.space_group_name_H-M   'P 1'
#
loop_
_entity.id
_entity.type
_entity.pdbx_description
1 polymer ?
#
loop_
_entity_poly.entity_id
_entity_poly.type
_entity_poly.pdbx_seq_one_letter_code
_entity_poly.pdbx_strand_id
1 'polypeptide(L)'
;MMLIPFHNSDGFVQACQIRFMCRTIKGVRYVWLSTPKKLGGLSSGTPLHFACHDAVSSDKPILITEGALKAETAQTLRPEYSVIASAGVSCSHREIIQATRFRSVLIAFDSDYRQNRQVARHIARLLEMRLADANQNGYDFHT
;
A
#
# COMPACT_ATOMS: atom_id res chain seq x y z
N MET A 1 21.21 7.03 -4.10
CA MET A 1 20.15 6.00 -4.12
C MET A 1 19.66 5.83 -2.69
N MET A 2 18.39 5.46 -2.48
CA MET A 2 17.83 5.22 -1.15
C MET A 2 17.16 3.84 -1.13
N LEU A 3 17.46 3.04 -0.11
CA LEU A 3 16.79 1.78 0.15
C LEU A 3 15.63 2.02 1.12
N ILE A 4 14.47 1.47 0.82
CA ILE A 4 13.23 1.67 1.56
C ILE A 4 12.71 0.27 1.96
N PRO A 5 12.75 -0.09 3.25
CA PRO A 5 12.19 -1.36 3.71
C PRO A 5 10.67 -1.36 3.66
N PHE A 6 10.08 -2.50 3.28
CA PHE A 6 8.65 -2.77 3.38
C PHE A 6 8.44 -3.74 4.55
N HIS A 7 7.65 -3.35 5.54
CA HIS A 7 7.34 -4.17 6.70
C HIS A 7 6.02 -4.93 6.50
N ASN A 8 5.92 -6.13 7.07
CA ASN A 8 4.68 -6.90 7.19
C ASN A 8 3.86 -6.44 8.40
N SER A 9 2.70 -7.06 8.61
CA SER A 9 1.82 -6.76 9.76
C SER A 9 2.45 -7.03 11.13
N ASP A 10 3.52 -7.83 11.17
CA ASP A 10 4.27 -8.17 12.38
C ASP A 10 5.48 -7.24 12.60
N GLY A 11 5.68 -6.25 11.72
CA GLY A 11 6.80 -5.31 11.78
C GLY A 11 8.12 -5.84 11.19
N PHE A 12 8.14 -7.03 10.59
CA PHE A 12 9.34 -7.59 9.95
C PHE A 12 9.49 -7.11 8.51
N VAL A 13 10.73 -6.88 8.08
CA VAL A 13 11.04 -6.55 6.68
C VAL A 13 10.73 -7.75 5.78
N GLN A 14 9.85 -7.54 4.80
CA GLN A 14 9.45 -8.57 3.82
C GLN A 14 9.94 -8.28 2.40
N ALA A 15 10.26 -7.02 2.08
CA ALA A 15 10.86 -6.63 0.81
C ALA A 15 11.60 -5.30 0.96
N CYS A 16 12.43 -4.96 -0.01
CA CYS A 16 13.07 -3.66 -0.08
C CYS A 16 12.85 -3.02 -1.45
N GLN A 17 12.49 -1.75 -1.45
CA GLN A 17 12.37 -0.94 -2.66
C GLN A 17 13.56 0.03 -2.74
N ILE A 18 14.10 0.19 -3.94
CA ILE A 18 15.19 1.11 -4.24
C ILE A 18 14.60 2.33 -4.94
N ARG A 19 14.80 3.51 -4.35
CA ARG A 19 14.50 4.81 -4.96
C ARG A 19 15.77 5.46 -5.51
N PHE A 20 15.75 5.81 -6.78
CA PHE A 20 16.82 6.56 -7.43
C PHE A 20 16.56 8.07 -7.35
N MET A 21 17.59 8.85 -7.01
CA MET A 21 17.48 10.31 -6.79
C MET A 21 17.80 11.13 -8.05
N CYS A 22 18.60 10.58 -8.97
CA CYS A 22 18.93 11.20 -10.26
C CYS A 22 18.31 10.40 -11.41
N ARG A 23 18.26 11.00 -12.62
CA ARG A 23 17.74 10.36 -13.84
C ARG A 23 18.32 8.95 -13.99
N THR A 24 17.44 7.97 -14.02
CA THR A 24 17.79 6.56 -14.14
C THR A 24 17.94 6.15 -15.58
N ILE A 25 18.67 5.05 -15.80
CA ILE A 25 18.64 4.29 -17.04
C ILE A 25 17.20 3.77 -17.19
N LYS A 26 16.43 4.34 -18.14
CA LYS A 26 15.00 4.05 -18.45
C LYS A 26 13.92 4.82 -17.67
N GLY A 27 14.26 5.86 -16.90
CA GLY A 27 13.26 6.76 -16.30
C GLY A 27 12.41 6.19 -15.15
N VAL A 28 12.69 4.97 -14.69
CA VAL A 28 12.03 4.34 -13.55
C VAL A 28 12.58 4.94 -12.24
N ARG A 29 11.71 5.45 -11.36
CA ARG A 29 12.12 6.06 -10.08
C ARG A 29 12.25 5.06 -8.93
N TYR A 30 11.43 4.00 -8.94
CA TYR A 30 11.38 2.97 -7.90
C TYR A 30 11.53 1.58 -8.50
N VAL A 31 12.40 0.76 -7.93
CA VAL A 31 12.66 -0.62 -8.37
C VAL A 31 12.69 -1.53 -7.15
N TRP A 32 12.08 -2.70 -7.23
CA TRP A 32 12.20 -3.70 -6.18
C TRP A 32 13.61 -4.30 -6.16
N LEU A 33 14.17 -4.48 -4.96
CA LEU A 33 15.40 -5.26 -4.76
C LEU A 33 15.07 -6.75 -4.92
N SER A 34 14.98 -7.20 -6.17
CA SER A 34 14.69 -8.58 -6.55
C SER A 34 15.29 -8.91 -7.92
N THR A 35 15.27 -10.19 -8.32
CA THR A 35 15.91 -10.66 -9.57
C THR A 35 14.94 -11.42 -10.50
N PRO A 36 13.70 -10.94 -10.72
CA PRO A 36 12.66 -11.72 -11.40
C PRO A 36 12.97 -12.09 -12.86
N LYS A 37 13.95 -11.42 -13.48
CA LYS A 37 14.38 -11.66 -14.88
C LYS A 37 15.60 -12.56 -15.00
N LYS A 38 16.18 -13.02 -13.90
CA LYS A 38 17.31 -13.98 -13.91
C LYS A 38 16.77 -15.40 -13.84
N LEU A 39 17.46 -16.35 -14.46
CA LEU A 39 17.13 -17.77 -14.35
C LEU A 39 17.21 -18.20 -12.88
N GLY A 40 16.14 -18.80 -12.36
CA GLY A 40 16.01 -19.13 -10.94
C GLY A 40 15.81 -17.93 -9.99
N GLY A 41 15.65 -16.71 -10.54
CA GLY A 41 15.41 -15.51 -9.76
C GLY A 41 13.97 -15.42 -9.27
N LEU A 42 13.80 -14.84 -8.08
CA LEU A 42 12.49 -14.65 -7.45
C LEU A 42 12.07 -13.18 -7.50
N SER A 43 10.75 -12.98 -7.66
CA SER A 43 10.12 -11.68 -7.50
C SER A 43 9.81 -11.45 -6.02
N SER A 44 9.96 -10.21 -5.57
CA SER A 44 9.41 -9.78 -4.28
C SER A 44 7.88 -9.64 -4.31
N GLY A 45 7.25 -9.79 -5.49
CA GLY A 45 5.86 -9.43 -5.69
C GLY A 45 5.64 -7.93 -5.51
N THR A 46 4.49 -7.56 -4.94
CA THR A 46 4.19 -6.17 -4.56
C THR A 46 3.59 -6.16 -3.15
N PRO A 47 4.37 -6.42 -2.09
CA PRO A 47 3.81 -6.51 -0.75
C PRO A 47 3.29 -5.16 -0.28
N LEU A 48 2.31 -5.19 0.63
CA LEU A 48 1.92 -4.00 1.38
C LEU A 48 3.00 -3.65 2.39
N HIS A 49 3.16 -2.36 2.66
CA HIS A 49 3.95 -1.87 3.78
C HIS A 49 3.00 -1.47 4.91
N PHE A 50 3.24 -1.99 6.11
CA PHE A 50 2.54 -1.60 7.34
C PHE A 50 3.45 -0.67 8.13
N ALA A 51 3.04 0.60 8.31
CA ALA A 51 3.86 1.59 9.02
C ALA A 51 3.64 1.58 10.55
N CYS A 52 2.51 1.03 11.00
CA CYS A 52 2.24 0.81 12.42
C CYS A 52 2.88 -0.50 12.87
N HIS A 53 3.87 -0.41 13.77
CA HIS A 53 4.57 -1.56 14.34
C HIS A 53 3.90 -2.08 15.62
N ASP A 54 3.09 -1.24 16.27
CA ASP A 54 2.26 -1.66 17.39
C ASP A 54 1.16 -2.53 16.84
N ALA A 55 1.16 -3.79 17.27
CA ALA A 55 0.18 -4.82 16.94
C ALA A 55 -1.18 -4.17 16.81
N VAL A 56 -1.64 -4.08 15.55
CA VAL A 56 -2.81 -3.34 15.10
C VAL A 56 -3.85 -3.27 16.21
N SER A 57 -3.88 -2.17 16.98
CA SER A 57 -4.98 -1.96 17.90
C SER A 57 -6.22 -1.94 17.03
N SER A 58 -7.07 -2.96 17.18
CA SER A 58 -8.16 -3.31 16.25
C SER A 58 -9.06 -2.13 15.92
N ASP A 59 -9.09 -1.14 16.81
CA ASP A 59 -10.10 -0.10 16.83
C ASP A 59 -9.73 1.14 16.03
N LYS A 60 -8.45 1.34 15.65
CA LYS A 60 -8.08 2.50 14.84
C LYS A 60 -8.67 2.40 13.42
N PRO A 61 -9.09 3.49 12.77
CA PRO A 61 -9.34 3.46 11.33
C PRO A 61 -8.02 3.23 10.56
N ILE A 62 -8.11 2.60 9.38
CA ILE A 62 -6.97 2.40 8.49
C ILE A 62 -6.89 3.52 7.47
N LEU A 63 -5.71 4.12 7.32
CA LEU A 63 -5.38 5.04 6.24
C LEU A 63 -4.53 4.32 5.19
N ILE A 64 -4.98 4.33 3.94
CA ILE A 64 -4.27 3.71 2.80
C ILE A 64 -3.56 4.80 2.00
N THR A 65 -2.27 4.63 1.77
CA THR A 65 -1.45 5.56 0.98
C THR A 65 -0.74 4.86 -0.17
N GLU A 66 -0.16 5.65 -1.09
CA GLU A 66 0.74 5.15 -2.13
C GLU A 66 2.21 5.33 -1.71
N GLY A 67 2.92 4.21 -1.57
CA GLY A 67 4.35 4.15 -1.27
C GLY A 67 4.67 4.24 0.23
N ALA A 68 5.67 3.46 0.65
CA ALA A 68 6.05 3.34 2.07
C ALA A 68 6.47 4.68 2.71
N LEU A 69 7.17 5.55 1.98
CA LEU A 69 7.61 6.84 2.54
C LEU A 69 6.44 7.75 2.94
N LYS A 70 5.33 7.72 2.19
CA LYS A 70 4.12 8.45 2.56
C LYS A 70 3.44 7.81 3.76
N ALA A 71 3.40 6.48 3.82
CA ALA A 71 2.83 5.78 4.97
C ALA A 71 3.57 6.11 6.26
N GLU A 72 4.90 6.05 6.28
CA GLU A 72 5.72 6.39 7.45
C GLU A 72 5.50 7.85 7.90
N THR A 73 5.46 8.78 6.93
CA THR A 73 5.18 10.18 7.22
C THR A 73 3.76 10.38 7.79
N ALA A 74 2.76 9.75 7.18
CA ALA A 74 1.38 9.83 7.64
C ALA A 74 1.20 9.20 9.03
N GLN A 75 1.85 8.06 9.29
CA GLN A 75 1.80 7.39 10.60
C GLN A 75 2.44 8.26 11.69
N THR A 76 3.54 8.94 11.36
CA THR A 76 4.23 9.87 12.27
C THR A 76 3.36 11.08 12.60
N LEU A 77 2.68 11.65 11.59
CA LEU A 77 1.87 12.86 11.76
C LEU A 77 0.46 12.59 12.31
N ARG A 78 -0.08 11.39 12.07
CA ARG A 78 -1.46 11.00 12.38
C ARG A 78 -1.49 9.65 13.11
N PRO A 79 -0.98 9.58 14.36
CA PRO A 79 -0.89 8.34 15.13
C PRO A 79 -2.24 7.71 15.49
N GLU A 80 -3.35 8.43 15.30
CA GLU A 80 -4.72 7.93 15.48
C GLU A 80 -5.18 6.95 14.38
N TYR A 81 -4.45 6.87 13.26
CA TYR A 81 -4.69 5.88 12.20
C TYR A 81 -3.68 4.74 12.25
N SER A 82 -4.09 3.56 11.80
CA SER A 82 -3.16 2.53 11.32
C SER A 82 -2.88 2.78 9.84
N VAL A 83 -1.62 2.97 9.46
CA VAL A 83 -1.30 3.31 8.06
C VAL A 83 -0.74 2.11 7.30
N ILE A 84 -1.31 1.85 6.11
CA ILE A 84 -0.81 0.88 5.15
C ILE A 84 -0.48 1.55 3.82
N ALA A 85 0.52 1.04 3.11
CA ALA A 85 0.90 1.50 1.78
C ALA A 85 0.94 0.37 0.76
N SER A 86 0.40 0.63 -0.43
CA SER A 86 0.72 -0.14 -1.63
C SER A 86 1.88 0.52 -2.37
N ALA A 87 2.73 -0.25 -3.05
CA ALA A 87 3.84 0.31 -3.83
C ALA A 87 3.40 1.05 -5.10
N GLY A 88 2.11 0.97 -5.44
CA GLY A 88 1.47 1.71 -6.53
C GLY A 88 -0.03 1.48 -6.50
N VAL A 89 -0.82 2.42 -7.03
CA VAL A 89 -2.30 2.37 -6.98
C VAL A 89 -2.92 1.12 -7.64
N SER A 90 -2.21 0.52 -8.60
CA SER A 90 -2.69 -0.63 -9.37
C SER A 90 -2.49 -1.98 -8.70
N CYS A 91 -1.78 -2.02 -7.58
CA CYS A 91 -1.26 -3.24 -7.02
C CYS A 91 -1.93 -3.63 -5.70
N SER A 92 -1.93 -4.94 -5.44
CA SER A 92 -2.19 -5.53 -4.12
C SER A 92 -3.59 -5.29 -3.57
N HIS A 93 -4.59 -5.12 -4.46
CA HIS A 93 -5.97 -4.84 -4.06
C HIS A 93 -6.54 -5.93 -3.15
N ARG A 94 -6.26 -7.21 -3.41
CA ARG A 94 -6.75 -8.32 -2.58
C ARG A 94 -6.16 -8.27 -1.18
N GLU A 95 -4.86 -8.04 -1.08
CA GLU A 95 -4.12 -7.92 0.16
C GLU A 95 -4.63 -6.71 0.97
N ILE A 96 -4.97 -5.60 0.30
CA ILE A 96 -5.57 -4.43 0.94
C ILE A 96 -6.93 -4.80 1.54
N ILE A 97 -7.80 -5.46 0.78
CA ILE A 97 -9.12 -5.88 1.29
C ILE A 97 -8.98 -6.80 2.50
N GLN A 98 -8.08 -7.79 2.43
CA GLN A 98 -7.83 -8.71 3.54
C GLN A 98 -7.29 -7.98 4.78
N ALA A 99 -6.29 -7.11 4.61
CA ALA A 99 -5.66 -6.35 5.70
C ALA A 99 -6.60 -5.31 6.34
N THR A 100 -7.66 -4.89 5.62
CA THR A 100 -8.58 -3.86 6.07
C THR A 100 -9.94 -4.40 6.51
N ARG A 101 -10.17 -5.71 6.41
CA ARG A 101 -11.45 -6.33 6.77
C ARG A 101 -11.89 -5.93 8.18
N PHE A 102 -13.18 -5.64 8.34
CA PHE A 102 -13.80 -5.23 9.61
C PHE A 102 -13.32 -3.90 10.21
N ARG A 103 -12.55 -3.09 9.47
CA ARG A 103 -12.09 -1.76 9.93
C ARG A 103 -12.56 -0.63 9.00
N SER A 104 -12.81 0.55 9.56
CA SER A 104 -13.05 1.75 8.75
C SER A 104 -11.79 2.11 7.95
N VAL A 105 -11.97 2.54 6.70
CA VAL A 105 -10.87 2.76 5.74
C VAL A 105 -10.97 4.13 5.10
N LEU A 106 -9.88 4.88 5.14
CA LEU A 106 -9.69 6.11 4.37
C LEU A 106 -8.67 5.86 3.25
N ILE A 107 -9.02 6.18 2.02
CA ILE A 107 -8.11 6.07 0.85
C ILE A 107 -7.50 7.44 0.57
N ALA A 108 -6.20 7.57 0.79
CA ALA A 108 -5.42 8.79 0.57
C ALA A 108 -4.36 8.56 -0.53
N PHE A 109 -4.82 8.25 -1.74
CA PHE A 109 -3.98 8.25 -2.93
C PHE A 109 -3.74 9.68 -3.42
N ASP A 110 -2.70 9.85 -4.25
CA ASP A 110 -2.33 11.17 -4.77
C ASP A 110 -3.49 11.79 -5.57
N SER A 111 -3.57 13.13 -5.51
CA SER A 111 -4.63 13.92 -6.13
C SER A 111 -4.55 13.96 -7.67
N ASP A 112 -3.52 13.36 -8.24
CA ASP A 112 -3.30 13.22 -9.68
C ASP A 112 -4.27 12.23 -10.34
N TYR A 113 -5.17 11.59 -9.58
CA TYR A 113 -6.33 10.86 -10.13
C TYR A 113 -7.16 11.69 -11.13
N ARG A 114 -7.17 13.03 -10.97
CA ARG A 114 -7.89 13.94 -11.88
C ARG A 114 -7.26 14.00 -13.27
N GLN A 115 -5.96 13.74 -13.40
CA GLN A 115 -5.23 13.77 -14.66
C GLN A 115 -4.94 12.37 -15.19
N ASN A 116 -4.89 11.36 -14.31
CA ASN A 116 -4.57 9.99 -14.65
C ASN A 116 -5.79 9.05 -14.50
N ARG A 117 -6.45 8.75 -15.63
CA ARG A 117 -7.60 7.83 -15.68
C ARG A 117 -7.29 6.44 -15.11
N GLN A 118 -6.02 6.00 -15.12
CA GLN A 118 -5.64 4.71 -14.54
C GLN A 118 -5.78 4.72 -13.02
N VAL A 119 -5.36 5.80 -12.36
CA VAL A 119 -5.48 5.96 -10.90
C VAL A 119 -6.96 5.92 -10.50
N ALA A 120 -7.81 6.70 -11.18
CA ALA A 120 -9.25 6.71 -10.93
C ALA A 120 -9.87 5.31 -11.10
N ARG A 121 -9.48 4.57 -12.15
CA ARG A 121 -9.94 3.19 -12.37
C ARG A 121 -9.54 2.26 -11.22
N HIS A 122 -8.29 2.35 -10.74
CA HIS A 122 -7.83 1.50 -9.66
C HIS A 122 -8.48 1.83 -8.31
N ILE A 123 -8.76 3.11 -8.05
CA ILE A 123 -9.57 3.53 -6.89
C ILE A 123 -10.97 2.94 -6.98
N ALA A 124 -11.65 3.12 -8.12
CA ALA A 124 -13.00 2.59 -8.33
C ALA A 124 -13.05 1.06 -8.14
N ARG A 125 -12.07 0.35 -8.69
CA ARG A 125 -11.94 -1.10 -8.51
C ARG A 125 -11.72 -1.50 -7.04
N LEU A 126 -10.89 -0.77 -6.31
CA LEU A 126 -10.66 -1.03 -4.89
C LEU A 126 -11.93 -0.82 -4.07
N LEU A 127 -12.70 0.24 -4.37
CA LEU A 127 -14.01 0.51 -3.75
C LEU A 127 -15.01 -0.60 -4.07
N GLU A 128 -15.12 -1.02 -5.33
CA GLU A 128 -15.99 -2.14 -5.75
C GLU A 128 -15.64 -3.43 -4.99
N MET A 129 -14.36 -3.79 -4.93
CA MET A 129 -13.90 -4.97 -4.19
C MET A 129 -14.20 -4.87 -2.69
N ARG A 130 -14.09 -3.66 -2.13
CA ARG A 130 -14.41 -3.40 -0.72
C ARG A 130 -15.89 -3.57 -0.42
N LEU A 131 -16.77 -3.03 -1.27
CA LEU A 131 -18.22 -3.18 -1.16
C LEU A 131 -18.65 -4.64 -1.31
N ALA A 132 -18.03 -5.38 -2.24
CA ALA A 132 -18.28 -6.80 -2.41
C ALA A 132 -17.88 -7.62 -1.16
N ASP A 133 -16.69 -7.35 -0.58
CA ASP A 133 -16.24 -8.03 0.63
C ASP A 133 -17.11 -7.66 1.85
N ALA A 134 -17.57 -6.41 1.95
CA ALA A 134 -18.51 -5.94 2.96
C ALA A 134 -19.83 -6.72 2.92
N ASN A 135 -20.44 -6.83 1.73
CA ASN A 135 -21.67 -7.58 1.52
C ASN A 135 -21.53 -9.07 1.85
N GLN A 136 -20.37 -9.66 1.53
CA GLN A 136 -20.12 -11.09 1.78
C GLN A 136 -19.88 -11.40 3.27
N ASN A 137 -19.26 -10.49 4.01
CA ASN A 137 -18.84 -10.72 5.40
C ASN A 137 -19.69 -9.96 6.45
N GLY A 138 -20.69 -9.18 6.01
CA GLY A 138 -21.67 -8.56 6.88
C GLY A 138 -21.14 -7.40 7.74
N TYR A 139 -20.27 -6.55 7.19
CA TYR A 139 -19.80 -5.34 7.87
C TYR A 139 -20.13 -4.11 7.03
N ASP A 140 -20.58 -3.03 7.68
CA ASP A 140 -20.97 -1.79 7.01
C ASP A 140 -20.15 -0.63 7.56
N PHE A 141 -19.68 0.25 6.68
CA PHE A 141 -18.94 1.45 7.09
C PHE A 141 -19.65 2.69 6.56
N HIS A 142 -20.13 3.54 7.47
CA HIS A 142 -20.49 4.90 7.13
C HIS A 142 -19.25 5.58 6.53
N THR A 143 -19.40 6.01 5.28
CA THR A 143 -18.36 6.65 4.47
C THR A 143 -18.08 8.06 4.97
#